data_AF-A0A392QX47-F1
#
_entry.id   AF-A0A392QX47-F1
#
_cell.length_a   1.000
_cell.length_b   1.000
_cell.length_c   1.000
_cell.angle_alpha   90.00
_cell.angle_beta   90.00
_cell.angle_gamma   90.00
#
_symmetry.space_group_name_H-M   'P 1'
#
loop_
_entity.id
_entity.type
_entity.pdbx_description
1 polymer ?
#
loop_
_entity_poly.entity_id
_entity_poly.type
_entity_poly.pdbx_seq_one_letter_code
_entity_poly.pdbx_strand_id
1 'polypeptide(L)'
;MKIALLAFVLLFAFLSTQPLLGAADASNEQVVDTLGKKLRADANYYIIPVIPIFRGGASLGLTNTGQSFPLDVAVVNRYRG
;
A
#
# COMPACT_ATOMS: atom_id res chain seq x y z
N MET A 1 41.94 -29.86 13.38
CA MET A 1 40.81 -28.95 13.72
C MET A 1 41.05 -27.48 13.31
N LYS A 2 42.29 -26.97 13.38
CA LYS A 2 42.62 -25.56 13.07
C LYS A 2 42.30 -25.14 11.61
N ILE A 3 42.58 -26.00 10.64
CA ILE A 3 42.29 -25.76 9.21
C ILE A 3 40.79 -25.75 8.93
N ALA A 4 40.03 -26.66 9.54
CA ALA A 4 38.58 -26.74 9.37
C ALA A 4 37.87 -25.51 9.96
N LEU A 5 38.32 -25.03 11.11
CA LEU A 5 37.82 -23.79 11.72
C LEU A 5 38.08 -22.59 10.81
N LEU A 6 39.28 -22.50 10.24
CA LEU A 6 39.66 -21.42 9.31
C LEU A 6 38.78 -21.44 8.04
N ALA A 7 38.55 -22.62 7.46
CA ALA A 7 37.67 -22.78 6.30
C ALA A 7 36.23 -22.37 6.62
N PHE A 8 35.74 -22.68 7.82
CA PHE A 8 34.40 -22.32 8.27
C PHE A 8 34.24 -20.80 8.45
N VAL A 9 35.25 -20.14 9.01
CA VAL A 9 35.28 -18.67 9.15
C VAL A 9 35.32 -17.99 7.79
N LEU A 10 36.13 -18.50 6.85
CA LEU A 10 36.20 -17.98 5.48
C LEU A 10 34.88 -18.15 4.73
N LEU A 11 34.22 -19.29 4.91
CA LEU A 11 32.90 -19.56 4.32
C LEU A 11 31.85 -18.58 4.85
N PHE A 12 31.76 -18.38 6.16
CA PHE A 12 30.84 -17.40 6.75
C PHE A 12 31.13 -15.96 6.33
N ALA A 13 32.41 -15.59 6.23
CA ALA A 13 32.81 -14.28 5.74
C ALA A 13 32.41 -14.07 4.26
N PHE A 14 32.52 -15.11 3.43
CA PHE A 14 32.08 -15.04 2.04
C PHE A 14 30.55 -14.92 1.94
N LEU A 15 29.80 -15.75 2.68
CA LEU A 15 28.34 -15.70 2.68
C LEU A 15 27.75 -14.42 3.30
N SER A 16 28.47 -13.71 4.18
CA SER A 16 27.96 -12.46 4.79
C SER A 16 27.99 -11.27 3.83
N THR A 17 28.85 -11.31 2.80
CA THR A 17 29.03 -10.20 1.86
C THR A 17 28.05 -10.22 0.69
N GLN A 18 27.38 -11.34 0.43
CA GLN A 18 26.41 -11.45 -0.65
C GLN A 18 25.09 -12.04 -0.17
N PRO A 19 23.95 -11.39 -0.48
CA PRO A 19 22.65 -11.93 -0.10
C PRO A 19 22.41 -13.25 -0.84
N LEU A 20 22.33 -14.35 -0.09
CA LEU A 20 22.20 -15.71 -0.61
C LEU A 20 20.90 -15.93 -1.43
N LEU A 21 19.88 -15.12 -1.17
CA LEU A 21 18.55 -15.18 -1.78
C LEU A 21 18.27 -14.00 -2.73
N GLY A 22 19.30 -13.23 -3.08
CA GLY A 22 19.15 -11.96 -3.77
C GLY A 22 18.74 -10.82 -2.83
N ALA A 23 19.00 -9.59 -3.24
CA ALA A 23 18.51 -8.42 -2.51
C ALA A 23 16.98 -8.34 -2.68
N ALA A 24 16.25 -8.14 -1.59
CA ALA A 24 14.84 -7.80 -1.69
C ALA A 24 14.70 -6.44 -2.39
N ASP A 25 13.76 -6.33 -3.32
CA ASP A 25 13.41 -5.05 -3.90
C ASP A 25 12.97 -4.06 -2.82
N ALA A 26 13.27 -2.78 -3.04
CA ALA A 26 12.83 -1.73 -2.15
C ALA A 26 11.30 -1.77 -2.04
N SER A 27 10.79 -1.76 -0.80
CA SER A 27 9.35 -1.69 -0.56
C SER A 27 8.79 -0.39 -1.15
N ASN A 28 7.66 -0.50 -1.87
CA ASN A 28 6.95 0.67 -2.37
C ASN A 28 6.65 1.66 -1.24
N GLU A 29 6.65 2.95 -1.57
CA GLU A 29 6.23 3.99 -0.65
C GLU A 29 4.79 3.74 -0.18
N GLN A 30 4.57 3.90 1.13
CA GLN A 30 3.25 3.68 1.71
C GLN A 30 2.36 4.89 1.45
N VAL A 31 1.13 4.64 1.03
CA VAL A 31 0.10 5.67 0.88
C VAL A 31 -0.16 6.32 2.24
N VAL A 32 -0.29 7.65 2.25
CA VAL A 32 -0.63 8.44 3.43
C VAL A 32 -2.01 9.06 3.31
N ASP A 33 -2.70 9.20 4.44
CA ASP A 33 -3.99 9.87 4.53
C ASP A 33 -3.83 11.39 4.51
N THR A 34 -4.95 12.11 4.59
CA THR A 34 -4.98 13.59 4.59
C THR A 34 -4.34 14.21 5.84
N LEU A 35 -4.04 13.41 6.87
CA LEU A 35 -3.32 13.81 8.08
C LEU A 35 -1.83 13.39 8.04
N GLY A 36 -1.36 12.84 6.92
CA GLY A 36 0.01 12.36 6.75
C GLY A 36 0.31 11.02 7.42
N LYS A 37 -0.70 10.27 7.86
CA LYS A 37 -0.52 8.95 8.47
C LYS A 37 -0.59 7.84 7.43
N LYS A 38 0.23 6.81 7.60
CA LYS A 38 0.24 5.63 6.73
C LYS A 38 -1.09 4.87 6.79
N LEU A 39 -1.65 4.51 5.63
CA LEU A 39 -2.88 3.73 5.53
C LEU A 39 -2.71 2.33 6.14
N ARG A 40 -3.79 1.80 6.71
CA ARG A 40 -3.87 0.44 7.28
C ARG A 40 -4.93 -0.37 6.56
N ALA A 41 -4.68 -1.66 6.36
CA ALA A 41 -5.59 -2.56 5.63
C ALA A 41 -6.91 -2.83 6.34
N ASP A 42 -6.94 -2.65 7.67
CA ASP A 42 -8.08 -2.88 8.56
C ASP A 42 -8.83 -1.59 8.93
N ALA A 43 -8.51 -0.47 8.27
CA ALA A 43 -9.14 0.82 8.52
C ALA A 43 -9.98 1.30 7.34
N ASN A 44 -11.06 2.03 7.63
CA ASN A 44 -11.95 2.62 6.64
C ASN A 44 -11.52 4.06 6.32
N TYR A 45 -11.48 4.40 5.03
CA TYR A 45 -11.10 5.73 4.55
C TYR A 45 -12.11 6.24 3.52
N TYR A 46 -12.39 7.55 3.55
CA TYR A 46 -13.11 8.22 2.47
C TYR A 46 -12.15 8.52 1.32
N ILE A 47 -12.58 8.22 0.09
CA ILE A 47 -11.85 8.61 -1.11
C ILE A 47 -12.43 9.93 -1.62
N ILE A 48 -11.64 10.99 -1.44
CA ILE A 48 -12.03 12.37 -1.75
C ILE A 48 -11.21 12.83 -2.96
N PRO A 49 -11.85 13.41 -3.99
CA PRO A 49 -11.13 13.96 -5.14
C PRO A 49 -10.29 15.16 -4.69
N VAL A 50 -9.04 15.20 -5.16
CA VAL A 50 -8.08 16.27 -4.86
C VAL A 50 -8.58 17.62 -5.38
N ILE A 51 -9.25 17.62 -6.52
CA ILE A 51 -9.81 18.83 -7.15
C ILE A 51 -11.26 18.97 -6.72
N PRO A 52 -11.70 20.14 -6.23
CA PRO A 52 -13.11 20.39 -5.93
C PRO A 52 -13.87 20.61 -7.24
N ILE A 53 -14.21 19.52 -7.94
CA ILE A 53 -14.95 19.58 -9.21
C ILE A 53 -16.41 19.99 -8.99
N PHE A 54 -16.95 19.80 -7.78
CA PHE A 54 -18.35 20.05 -7.45
C PHE A 54 -18.50 20.99 -6.25
N ARG A 55 -19.35 22.01 -6.39
CA ARG A 55 -19.65 23.06 -5.38
C ARG A 55 -20.31 22.57 -4.07
N GLY A 56 -20.21 21.29 -3.74
CA GLY A 56 -20.79 20.69 -2.53
C GLY A 56 -20.03 19.48 -1.98
N GLY A 57 -18.79 19.25 -2.44
CA GLY A 57 -18.03 18.05 -2.12
C GLY A 57 -18.48 16.85 -2.97
N ALA A 58 -17.50 16.16 -3.56
CA ALA A 58 -17.71 14.89 -4.23
C ALA A 58 -16.97 13.81 -3.47
N SER A 59 -17.53 12.60 -3.45
CA SER A 59 -16.91 11.42 -2.84
C SER A 59 -17.26 10.22 -3.69
N LEU A 60 -16.50 9.13 -3.58
CA LEU A 60 -16.96 7.83 -4.06
C LEU A 60 -18.13 7.35 -3.20
N GLY A 61 -19.14 6.79 -3.85
CA GLY A 61 -20.32 6.21 -3.23
C GLY A 61 -20.92 5.11 -4.11
N LEU A 62 -21.93 4.43 -3.57
CA LEU A 62 -22.67 3.39 -4.29
C LEU A 62 -23.88 4.00 -4.99
N THR A 63 -24.04 3.68 -6.28
CA THR A 63 -25.16 4.14 -7.10
C THR A 63 -25.69 3.00 -7.97
N ASN A 64 -26.88 3.19 -8.54
CA ASN A 64 -27.44 2.31 -9.54
C ASN A 64 -27.30 2.99 -10.91
N THR A 65 -26.54 2.37 -11.82
CA THR A 65 -26.32 2.88 -13.19
C THR A 65 -27.15 2.10 -14.22
N GLY A 66 -28.42 1.83 -13.89
CA GLY A 66 -29.40 1.19 -14.76
C GLY A 66 -29.83 -0.23 -14.34
N GLN A 67 -29.18 -0.82 -13.34
CA GLN A 67 -29.55 -2.11 -12.75
C GLN A 67 -29.68 -2.00 -11.22
N SER A 68 -30.75 -2.54 -10.64
CA SER A 68 -31.02 -2.44 -9.20
C SER A 68 -29.91 -2.98 -8.31
N PHE A 69 -29.30 -4.10 -8.70
CA PHE A 69 -28.18 -4.73 -8.00
C PHE A 69 -27.32 -5.55 -8.98
N PRO A 70 -26.01 -5.71 -8.72
CA PRO A 70 -25.24 -5.05 -7.66
C PRO A 70 -25.10 -3.54 -7.90
N LEU A 71 -24.77 -2.79 -6.84
CA LEU A 71 -24.54 -1.35 -6.96
C LEU A 71 -23.15 -1.06 -7.52
N ASP A 72 -23.05 0.01 -8.30
CA ASP A 72 -21.82 0.49 -8.90
C ASP A 72 -21.13 1.52 -7.98
N VAL A 73 -19.80 1.54 -7.99
CA VAL A 73 -19.01 2.59 -7.31
C VAL A 73 -18.83 3.75 -8.28
N ALA A 74 -19.38 4.91 -7.94
CA ALA A 74 -19.27 6.13 -8.75
C ALA A 74 -18.97 7.36 -7.90
N VAL A 75 -18.51 8.42 -8.57
CA VAL A 75 -18.39 9.74 -7.94
C VAL A 75 -19.79 10.32 -7.77
N VAL A 76 -20.21 10.49 -6.52
CA VAL A 76 -21.52 11.06 -6.17
C VAL A 76 -21.37 12.46 -5.59
N ASN A 77 -22.30 13.34 -5.95
CA ASN A 77 -22.33 14.71 -5.48
C ASN A 77 -23.19 14.79 -4.20
N ARG A 78 -22.71 15.46 -3.15
CA ARG A 78 -23.33 15.54 -1.81
C ARG A 78 -23.49 14.18 -1.09
N TYR A 79 -22.38 13.56 -0.71
CA TYR A 79 -22.43 12.46 0.26
C TYR A 79 -22.92 13.00 1.61
N ARG A 80 -24.16 12.68 1.99
CA ARG A 80 -24.70 12.89 3.34
C ARG A 80 -24.33 11.65 4.13
N GLY A 81 -23.17 11.67 4.78
CA GLY A 81 -22.84 10.71 5.83
C GLY A 81 -23.83 10.82 6.98
#